data_AF-A0A6G0Q8D3-F1
#
_entry.id   AF-A0A6G0Q8D3-F1
#
_cell.length_a   1.000
_cell.length_b   1.000
_cell.length_c   1.000
_cell.angle_alpha   90.00
_cell.angle_beta   90.00
_cell.angle_gamma   90.00
#
_symmetry.space_group_name_H-M   'P 1'
#
loop_
_entity.id
_entity.type
_entity.pdbx_description
1 polymer ?
#
loop_
_entity_poly.entity_id
_entity_poly.type
_entity_poly.pdbx_seq_one_letter_code
_entity_poly.pdbx_strand_id
1 'polypeptide(L)'
;MPSDPAPKKLDDHARELAKQRVLRVFREGGDWKLAAIHNVLPYATARRTVVESGTDPKQRGGVRSSCVKMTVELMAKLEEYLDEDCRATLTD
;
A
#
# COMPACT_ATOMS: atom_id res chain seq x y z
N MET A 1 23.73 -4.05 34.94
CA MET A 1 23.14 -2.90 34.24
C MET A 1 21.85 -3.37 33.61
N PRO A 2 20.67 -2.84 33.99
CA PRO A 2 19.45 -3.14 33.26
C PRO A 2 19.58 -2.55 31.85
N SER A 3 19.37 -3.38 30.84
CA SER A 3 19.43 -2.98 29.44
C SER A 3 18.32 -1.96 29.15
N ASP A 4 18.63 -0.94 28.37
CA ASP A 4 17.63 0.00 27.87
C ASP A 4 16.50 -0.76 27.18
N PRO A 5 15.23 -0.45 27.46
CA PRO A 5 14.12 -1.10 26.78
C PRO A 5 14.25 -0.81 25.27
N ALA A 6 14.23 -1.87 24.47
CA ALA A 6 14.30 -1.77 23.02
C ALA A 6 13.30 -0.69 22.52
N PRO A 7 13.69 0.18 21.58
CA PRO A 7 12.83 1.25 21.12
C PRO A 7 11.50 0.64 20.67
N LYS A 8 10.40 1.07 21.31
CA LYS A 8 9.05 0.63 20.97
C LYS A 8 8.86 0.90 19.48
N LYS A 9 8.58 -0.14 18.70
CA LYS A 9 8.23 0.01 17.28
C LYS A 9 7.09 1.03 17.23
N LEU A 10 7.28 2.13 16.48
CA LEU A 10 6.20 3.06 16.18
C LEU A 10 5.01 2.24 15.67
N ASP A 11 3.84 2.46 16.25
CA ASP A 11 2.61 1.95 15.65
C ASP A 11 2.45 2.52 14.23
N ASP A 12 1.62 1.86 13.43
CA ASP A 12 1.51 2.17 12.01
C ASP A 12 1.06 3.63 11.77
N HIS A 13 0.23 4.16 12.66
CA HIS A 13 -0.27 5.53 12.59
C HIS A 13 0.82 6.56 12.90
N ALA A 14 1.55 6.38 14.01
CA ALA A 14 2.64 7.23 14.42
C ALA A 14 3.78 7.23 13.40
N ARG A 15 4.05 6.08 12.77
CA ARG A 15 5.01 5.98 11.67
C ARG A 15 4.58 6.77 10.45
N GLU A 16 3.28 6.79 10.12
CA GLU A 16 2.77 7.56 8.99
C GLU A 16 2.82 9.07 9.27
N LEU A 17 2.48 9.51 10.48
CA LEU A 17 2.67 10.90 10.91
C LEU A 17 4.14 11.33 10.85
N ALA A 18 5.07 10.46 11.26
CA ALA A 18 6.51 10.70 11.16
C ALA A 18 6.94 10.91 9.70
N LYS A 19 6.45 10.09 8.76
CA LYS A 19 6.70 10.27 7.32
C LYS A 19 6.16 11.61 6.81
N GLN A 20 4.94 11.98 7.19
CA GLN A 20 4.33 13.25 6.76
C GLN A 20 5.13 14.46 7.24
N ARG A 21 5.65 14.44 8.48
CA ARG A 21 6.52 15.50 9.01
C ARG A 21 7.85 15.59 8.26
N VAL A 22 8.49 14.45 8.01
CA VAL A 22 9.72 14.38 7.21
C VAL A 22 9.50 14.92 5.79
N LEU A 23 8.39 14.55 5.15
CA LEU A 23 8.02 15.06 3.82
C LEU A 23 7.78 16.56 3.79
N ARG A 24 7.13 17.10 4.82
CA ARG A 24 6.90 18.54 4.93
C ARG A 24 8.22 19.30 4.93
N VAL A 25 9.15 18.91 5.81
CA VAL A 25 10.48 19.52 5.90
C VAL A 25 11.22 19.43 4.57
N PHE A 26 11.17 18.28 3.90
CA PHE A 26 11.78 18.10 2.58
C PHE A 26 11.20 19.08 1.53
N ARG A 27 9.86 19.22 1.48
CA ARG A 27 9.18 20.13 0.54
C ARG A 27 9.48 21.60 0.82
N GLU A 28 9.72 21.95 2.08
CA GLU A 28 10.15 23.28 2.51
C GLU A 28 11.66 23.52 2.31
N GLY A 29 12.41 22.55 1.77
CA GLY A 29 13.85 22.65 1.51
C GLY A 29 14.74 22.47 2.75
N GLY A 30 14.18 22.02 3.86
CA GLY A 30 14.90 21.80 5.12
C GLY A 30 15.62 20.44 5.22
N ASP A 31 16.36 20.25 6.32
CA ASP A 31 17.05 19.00 6.60
C ASP A 31 16.09 17.90 7.08
N TRP A 32 15.58 17.15 6.10
CA TRP A 32 14.69 16.01 6.34
C TRP A 32 15.38 14.85 7.08
N LYS A 33 16.72 14.74 7.06
CA LYS A 33 17.45 13.69 7.80
C LYS A 33 17.41 13.99 9.29
N LEU A 34 17.61 15.25 9.66
CA LEU A 34 17.45 15.70 11.04
C LEU A 34 16.00 15.51 11.52
N ALA A 35 15.02 15.84 10.68
CA ALA A 35 13.61 15.58 10.97
C ALA A 35 13.31 14.08 11.20
N ALA A 36 13.97 13.18 10.47
CA ALA A 36 13.83 11.74 10.65
C ALA A 36 14.34 11.27 12.03
N ILE A 37 15.49 11.79 12.47
CA ILE A 37 16.05 11.51 13.80
C ILE A 37 15.07 11.95 14.90
N HIS A 38 14.54 13.18 14.81
CA HIS A 38 13.60 13.70 15.79
C HIS A 38 12.24 12.96 15.81
N ASN A 39 11.86 12.33 14.71
CA ASN A 39 10.62 11.55 14.63
C ASN A 39 10.83 10.04 14.80
N VAL A 40 12.03 9.62 15.21
CA VAL A 40 12.38 8.20 15.40
C VAL A 40 12.07 7.37 14.15
N LEU A 41 12.19 7.98 12.97
CA LEU A 41 11.95 7.33 11.69
C LEU A 41 13.28 6.77 11.17
N PRO A 42 13.40 5.46 10.91
CA PRO A 42 14.64 4.90 10.38
C PRO A 42 15.07 5.59 9.10
N TYR A 43 16.36 5.87 8.95
CA TYR A 43 16.91 6.57 7.80
C TYR A 43 16.46 5.98 6.45
N ALA A 44 16.47 4.65 6.33
CA ALA A 44 16.03 3.96 5.12
C ALA A 44 14.56 4.25 4.78
N THR A 45 13.68 4.29 5.79
CA THR A 45 12.27 4.65 5.63
C THR A 45 12.12 6.11 5.25
N ALA A 46 12.81 7.03 5.94
CA ALA A 46 12.79 8.45 5.65
C ALA A 46 13.25 8.76 4.22
N ARG A 47 14.38 8.17 3.79
CA ARG A 47 14.90 8.29 2.42
C ARG A 47 13.87 7.81 1.39
N ARG A 48 13.26 6.65 1.63
CA ARG A 48 12.26 6.10 0.73
C ARG A 48 11.06 7.02 0.60
N THR A 49 10.56 7.52 1.73
CA THR A 49 9.46 8.49 1.77
C THR A 49 9.76 9.72 0.92
N VAL A 50 10.96 10.31 1.05
CA VAL A 50 11.37 11.49 0.27
C VAL A 50 11.50 11.17 -1.23
N VAL A 51 12.15 10.06 -1.59
CA VAL A 51 12.36 9.65 -2.98
C VAL A 51 11.05 9.30 -3.68
N GLU A 52 10.12 8.64 -2.98
CA GLU A 52 8.82 8.21 -3.51
C GLU A 52 7.72 9.29 -3.33
N SER A 53 8.07 10.49 -2.82
CA SER A 53 7.10 11.54 -2.44
C SER A 53 6.27 12.14 -3.59
N GLY A 54 6.75 11.99 -4.83
CA GLY A 54 6.08 12.41 -6.06
C GLY A 54 5.47 11.26 -6.86
N THR A 55 5.48 10.04 -6.32
CA THR A 55 4.86 8.87 -6.94
C THR A 55 3.59 8.49 -6.19
N ASP A 56 2.56 8.09 -6.92
CA ASP A 56 1.35 7.56 -6.30
C ASP A 56 1.69 6.35 -5.42
N PRO A 57 0.96 6.18 -4.29
CA PRO A 57 1.17 5.05 -3.41
C PRO A 57 1.00 3.76 -4.22
N LYS A 58 2.04 2.92 -4.22
CA LYS A 58 1.96 1.60 -4.86
C LYS A 58 0.80 0.82 -4.26
N GLN A 59 -0.11 0.38 -5.11
CA GLN A 59 -1.17 -0.54 -4.71
C GLN A 59 -0.53 -1.76 -4.04
N ARG A 60 -0.91 -2.02 -2.79
CA ARG A 60 -0.45 -3.18 -2.02
C ARG A 60 -1.47 -4.29 -2.14
N GLY A 61 -1.00 -5.50 -2.40
CA GLY A 61 -1.87 -6.66 -2.61
C GLY A 61 -2.46 -6.71 -4.03
N GLY A 62 -3.50 -7.52 -4.18
CA GLY A 62 -4.13 -7.80 -5.48
C GLY A 62 -3.91 -9.24 -5.94
N VAL A 63 -4.73 -9.67 -6.91
CA VAL A 63 -4.64 -10.98 -7.55
C VAL A 63 -3.86 -10.86 -8.86
N ARG A 64 -2.97 -11.81 -9.13
CA ARG A 64 -2.30 -11.87 -10.43
C ARG A 64 -3.31 -12.28 -11.50
N SER A 65 -3.21 -11.74 -12.70
CA SER A 65 -4.12 -12.08 -13.80
C SER A 65 -4.18 -13.59 -14.07
N SER A 66 -3.07 -14.32 -13.91
CA SER A 66 -3.03 -15.78 -14.05
C SER A 66 -3.79 -16.56 -12.97
N CYS A 67 -4.14 -15.92 -11.85
CA CYS A 67 -4.95 -16.52 -10.78
C CYS A 67 -6.44 -16.19 -10.92
N VAL A 68 -6.83 -15.33 -11.88
CA VAL A 68 -8.22 -14.94 -12.10
C VAL A 68 -8.92 -16.02 -12.92
N LYS A 69 -9.87 -16.73 -12.30
CA LYS A 69 -10.69 -17.73 -12.99
C LYS A 69 -11.82 -17.10 -13.81
N MET A 70 -12.42 -16.02 -13.31
CA MET A 70 -13.46 -15.25 -14.00
C MET A 70 -12.81 -14.22 -14.92
N THR A 71 -12.31 -14.67 -16.07
CA THR A 71 -11.77 -13.78 -17.09
C THR A 71 -12.89 -13.02 -17.80
N VAL A 72 -12.55 -11.92 -18.48
CA VAL A 72 -13.52 -11.13 -19.27
C VAL A 72 -14.18 -12.01 -20.34
N GLU A 73 -13.40 -12.83 -21.02
CA GLU A 73 -13.91 -13.77 -22.03
C GLU A 73 -14.87 -14.81 -21.43
N LEU A 74 -14.54 -15.36 -20.26
CA LEU A 74 -15.42 -16.31 -19.59
C LEU A 74 -16.73 -15.64 -19.15
N MET A 75 -16.66 -14.41 -18.62
CA MET A 75 -17.86 -13.65 -18.25
C MET A 75 -18.75 -13.36 -19.48
N ALA A 76 -18.16 -12.89 -20.58
CA ALA A 76 -18.90 -12.65 -21.81
C ALA A 76 -19.57 -13.92 -22.35
N LYS A 77 -18.89 -15.08 -22.27
CA LYS A 77 -19.47 -16.35 -22.71
C LYS A 77 -20.59 -16.84 -21.80
N LEU A 78 -20.49 -16.58 -20.50
CA LEU A 78 -21.56 -16.86 -19.55
C LEU A 78 -22.79 -15.97 -19.79
N GLU A 79 -22.59 -14.70 -20.12
CA GLU A 79 -23.69 -13.77 -20.48
C GLU A 79 -24.40 -14.24 -21.75
N GLU A 80 -23.66 -14.57 -22.82
CA GLU A 80 -24.22 -15.14 -24.05
C GLU A 80 -25.06 -16.40 -23.78
N TYR A 81 -24.55 -17.30 -22.94
CA TYR A 81 -25.26 -18.52 -22.59
C TYR A 81 -26.58 -18.27 -21.85
N LEU A 82 -26.60 -17.28 -20.95
CA LEU A 82 -27.80 -16.89 -20.22
C LEU A 82 -28.84 -16.18 -21.11
N ASP A 83 -28.37 -15.38 -22.06
CA ASP A 83 -29.22 -14.73 -23.06
C ASP A 83 -29.84 -15.75 -24.03
N GLU A 84 -29.11 -16.81 -24.37
CA GLU A 84 -29.60 -17.91 -25.22
C GLU A 84 -30.62 -18.81 -24.50
N ASP A 85 -30.34 -19.23 -23.27
CA ASP A 85 -31.28 -19.99 -22.44
C ASP A 85 -31.16 -19.64 -20.95
N CYS A 86 -32.06 -18.78 -20.49
CA CYS A 86 -32.10 -18.32 -19.10
C CYS A 86 -32.43 -19.44 -18.09
N ARG A 87 -32.88 -20.62 -18.54
CA ARG A 87 -33.15 -21.78 -17.66
C ARG A 87 -31.92 -22.60 -17.38
N ALA A 88 -30.82 -22.38 -18.10
CA ALA A 88 -29.62 -23.17 -17.96
C ALA A 88 -28.91 -23.05 -16.60
N THR A 89 -29.32 -22.07 -15.79
CA THR A 89 -28.87 -21.93 -14.39
C THR A 89 -29.89 -22.40 -13.36
N LEU A 90 -31.08 -22.84 -13.80
CA LEU A 90 -32.05 -23.50 -12.93
C LEU A 90 -31.56 -24.93 -12.70
N THR A 91 -31.31 -25.26 -11.44
CA THR A 91 -31.10 -26.64 -11.00
C THR A 91 -32.48 -27.25 -10.70
N ASP A 92 -32.69 -28.50 -11.11
CA ASP A 92 -33.93 -29.26 -10.84
C ASP A 92 -34.27 -29.36 -9.34
#